data_AF-A0A2A7U0Y1-F1
#
_entry.id   AF-A0A2A7U0Y1-F1
#
_cell.length_a   1.000
_cell.length_b   1.000
_cell.length_c   1.000
_cell.angle_alpha   90.00
_cell.angle_beta   90.00
_cell.angle_gamma   90.00
#
_symmetry.space_group_name_H-M   'P 1'
#
loop_
_entity.id
_entity.type
_entity.pdbx_description
1 polymer ?
#
loop_
_entity_poly.entity_id
_entity_poly.type
_entity_poly.pdbx_seq_one_letter_code
_entity_poly.pdbx_strand_id
1 'polypeptide(L)'
;MIALVGLCLLSLLSGCGSTRTVYVPAPAAPLSAELTADTPVPVVPDPLTWGASLYLNVRLLSALKKCNVDKAGIRRAELKRASLVAGNKNHIDK
;
A
#
# COMPACT_ATOMS: atom_id res chain seq x y z
N MET A 1 -58.23 -17.66 14.31
CA MET A 1 -57.28 -17.90 13.20
C MET A 1 -56.43 -16.66 12.88
N ILE A 2 -57.00 -15.46 12.83
CA ILE A 2 -56.26 -14.21 12.53
C ILE A 2 -55.13 -13.89 13.53
N ALA A 3 -55.36 -14.09 14.84
CA ALA A 3 -54.33 -13.81 15.86
C ALA A 3 -53.08 -14.70 15.73
N LEU A 4 -53.25 -15.98 15.37
CA LEU A 4 -52.16 -16.93 15.17
C LEU A 4 -51.33 -16.55 13.93
N VAL A 5 -52.00 -16.11 12.87
CA VAL A 5 -51.36 -15.61 11.64
C VAL A 5 -50.57 -14.33 11.93
N GLY A 6 -51.12 -13.41 12.71
CA GLY A 6 -50.41 -12.19 13.13
C GLY A 6 -49.14 -12.46 13.95
N LEU A 7 -49.20 -13.39 14.91
CA LEU A 7 -48.04 -13.82 15.70
C LEU A 7 -46.95 -14.47 14.83
N CYS A 8 -47.35 -15.32 13.88
CA CYS A 8 -46.41 -15.98 12.98
C CYS A 8 -45.70 -14.99 12.04
N LEU A 9 -46.42 -13.98 11.54
CA LEU A 9 -45.87 -12.91 10.70
C LEU A 9 -44.90 -12.00 11.45
N LEU A 10 -45.15 -11.72 12.73
CA LEU A 10 -44.24 -10.95 13.59
C LEU A 10 -42.90 -11.68 13.81
N SER A 11 -42.94 -13.00 14.03
CA SER A 11 -41.71 -13.82 14.16
C SER A 11 -40.88 -13.87 12.87
N LEU A 12 -41.54 -13.88 11.71
CA LEU A 12 -40.87 -13.85 10.39
C LEU A 12 -40.16 -12.52 10.13
N LEU A 13 -40.69 -11.40 10.62
CA LEU A 13 -40.11 -10.06 10.43
C LEU A 13 -38.84 -9.83 11.27
N SER A 14 -38.72 -10.49 12.43
CA SER A 14 -37.53 -10.40 13.30
C SER A 14 -36.34 -11.26 12.87
N GLY A 15 -36.52 -12.17 11.89
CA GLY A 15 -35.47 -13.09 11.44
C GLY A 15 -34.51 -12.50 10.39
N CYS A 16 -34.91 -11.44 9.69
CA CYS A 16 -34.15 -10.86 8.58
C CYS A 16 -33.31 -9.66 9.05
N GLY A 17 -32.34 -9.89 9.93
CA GLY A 17 -31.54 -8.78 10.46
C GLY A 17 -30.19 -9.14 11.08
N SER A 18 -29.83 -10.42 11.14
CA SER A 18 -28.53 -10.82 11.70
C SER A 18 -27.43 -10.76 10.64
N THR A 19 -27.07 -9.55 10.20
CA THR A 19 -25.81 -9.33 9.49
C THR A 19 -24.69 -9.23 10.51
N ARG A 20 -23.88 -10.29 10.63
CA ARG A 20 -22.64 -10.25 11.41
C ARG A 20 -21.65 -9.31 10.73
N THR A 21 -21.32 -8.19 11.36
CA THR A 21 -20.22 -7.33 10.91
C THR A 21 -18.89 -8.04 11.13
N VAL A 22 -18.27 -8.50 10.04
CA VAL A 22 -16.92 -9.06 10.07
C VAL A 22 -15.94 -7.93 9.86
N TYR A 23 -15.20 -7.59 10.91
CA TYR A 23 -14.09 -6.65 10.80
C TYR A 23 -12.94 -7.33 10.06
N VAL A 24 -12.62 -6.82 8.88
CA VAL A 24 -11.46 -7.22 8.10
C VAL A 24 -10.37 -6.18 8.30
N PRO A 25 -9.08 -6.59 8.37
CA PRO A 25 -7.99 -5.63 8.38
C PRO A 25 -8.08 -4.69 7.18
N ALA A 26 -8.00 -3.39 7.43
CA ALA A 26 -7.99 -2.39 6.36
C ALA A 26 -6.81 -2.66 5.41
N PRO A 27 -7.01 -2.53 4.09
CA PRO A 27 -5.91 -2.62 3.13
C PRO A 27 -4.79 -1.64 3.50
N ALA A 28 -3.55 -2.09 3.38
CA ALA A 28 -2.41 -1.23 3.67
C ALA A 28 -2.37 -0.07 2.66
N ALA A 29 -2.24 1.16 3.14
CA ALA A 29 -2.21 2.35 2.28
C ALA A 29 -1.17 2.20 1.17
N PRO A 30 -1.43 2.61 -0.08
CA PRO A 30 -0.45 2.47 -1.16
C PRO A 30 0.80 3.31 -0.88
N LEU A 31 1.94 2.89 -1.45
CA LEU A 31 3.14 3.73 -1.44
C LEU A 31 2.88 4.99 -2.30
N SER A 32 3.60 6.07 -2.00
CA SER A 32 3.59 7.24 -2.90
C SER A 32 4.07 6.81 -4.28
N ALA A 33 3.34 7.21 -5.32
CA ALA A 33 3.68 6.89 -6.71
C ALA A 33 5.11 7.33 -7.07
N GLU A 34 5.58 8.44 -6.48
CA GLU A 34 6.94 8.97 -6.64
C GLU A 34 8.04 7.99 -6.20
N LEU A 35 7.78 7.16 -5.19
CA LEU A 35 8.78 6.19 -4.71
C LEU A 35 8.91 4.98 -5.62
N THR A 36 7.87 4.69 -6.39
CA THR A 36 7.78 3.54 -7.29
C THR A 36 7.89 3.92 -8.76
N ALA A 37 8.03 5.21 -9.06
CA ALA A 37 8.21 5.71 -10.41
C ALA A 37 9.55 5.22 -10.97
N ASP A 38 9.59 4.98 -12.29
CA ASP A 38 10.80 4.56 -12.96
C ASP A 38 11.88 5.63 -12.86
N THR A 39 13.10 5.21 -12.56
CA THR A 39 14.24 6.13 -12.54
C THR A 39 14.57 6.52 -13.99
N PRO A 40 14.60 7.83 -14.32
CA PRO A 40 14.82 8.28 -15.69
C PRO A 40 16.23 7.88 -16.17
N VAL A 41 16.30 7.29 -17.36
CA VAL A 41 17.56 6.90 -17.98
C VAL A 41 18.17 8.12 -18.70
N PRO A 42 19.40 8.54 -18.36
CA PRO A 42 20.06 9.63 -19.07
C PRO A 42 20.30 9.30 -20.54
N VAL A 43 19.99 10.25 -21.42
CA VAL A 43 20.29 10.16 -22.87
C VAL A 43 21.80 10.03 -23.09
N VAL A 44 22.20 9.03 -23.87
CA VAL A 44 23.58 8.85 -24.35
C VAL A 44 23.81 9.79 -25.53
N PRO A 45 24.81 10.68 -25.47
CA PRO A 45 25.08 11.63 -26.55
C PRO A 45 25.75 10.94 -27.75
N ASP A 46 25.43 11.43 -28.95
CA ASP A 46 26.01 10.99 -30.22
C ASP A 46 26.43 12.23 -31.05
N PRO A 47 27.73 12.44 -31.36
CA PRO A 47 28.85 11.57 -31.00
C PRO A 47 29.19 11.62 -29.50
N LEU A 48 29.59 10.47 -28.95
CA LEU A 48 30.06 10.37 -27.58
C LEU A 48 31.49 10.91 -27.46
N THR A 49 31.63 12.22 -27.28
CA THR A 49 32.93 12.83 -26.98
C THR A 49 33.40 12.49 -25.56
N TRP A 50 34.71 12.58 -25.29
CA TRP A 50 35.25 12.33 -23.95
C TRP A 50 34.61 13.24 -22.89
N GLY A 51 34.46 14.54 -23.17
CA GLY A 51 33.79 15.46 -22.25
C GLY A 51 32.32 15.09 -22.01
N ALA A 52 31.60 14.71 -23.07
CA ALA A 52 30.21 14.28 -22.95
C ALA A 52 30.07 12.98 -22.13
N SER A 53 31.07 12.09 -22.16
CA SER A 53 31.10 10.89 -21.33
C SER A 53 31.19 11.22 -19.83
N LEU A 54 31.91 12.28 -19.45
CA LEU A 54 31.99 12.71 -18.05
C LEU A 54 30.65 13.24 -17.55
N TYR A 55 29.98 14.08 -18.36
CA TYR A 55 28.63 14.56 -18.05
C TYR A 55 27.62 13.42 -17.95
N LEU A 56 27.71 12.42 -18.85
CA LEU A 56 26.88 11.23 -18.78
C LEU A 56 27.09 10.46 -17.47
N ASN A 57 28.34 10.26 -17.03
CA ASN A 57 28.65 9.62 -15.74
C ASN A 57 28.05 10.38 -14.56
N VAL A 58 28.14 11.72 -14.54
CA VAL A 58 27.51 12.54 -13.48
C VAL A 58 25.98 12.35 -13.46
N ARG A 59 25.33 12.33 -14.63
CA ARG A 59 23.88 12.10 -14.73
C ARG A 59 23.50 10.71 -14.24
N LEU A 60 24.27 9.68 -14.61
CA LEU A 60 24.06 8.30 -14.18
C LEU A 60 24.21 8.14 -12.66
N LEU A 61 25.27 8.69 -12.08
CA LEU A 61 25.50 8.66 -10.63
C LEU A 61 24.40 9.41 -9.87
N SER A 62 23.89 10.51 -10.43
CA SER A 62 22.78 11.26 -9.83
C SER A 62 21.47 10.46 -9.87
N ALA A 63 21.16 9.81 -10.99
CA ALA A 63 20.00 8.93 -11.12
C ALA A 63 20.10 7.74 -10.15
N LEU A 64 21.28 7.12 -10.03
CA LEU A 64 21.53 6.04 -9.07
C LEU A 64 21.35 6.48 -7.62
N LYS A 65 21.86 7.68 -7.27
CA LYS A 65 21.68 8.26 -5.94
C LYS A 65 20.18 8.44 -5.63
N LYS A 66 19.42 9.00 -6.57
CA LYS A 66 17.98 9.18 -6.43
C LYS A 66 17.25 7.84 -6.23
N CYS A 67 17.53 6.85 -7.08
CA CYS A 67 16.99 5.50 -6.94
C CYS A 67 17.27 4.88 -5.55
N ASN A 68 18.48 5.05 -5.03
CA ASN A 68 18.83 4.55 -3.70
C ASN A 68 18.06 5.26 -2.58
N VAL A 69 17.80 6.57 -2.71
CA VAL A 69 16.93 7.31 -1.78
C VAL A 69 15.51 6.78 -1.82
N ASP A 70 14.95 6.56 -3.01
CA ASP A 70 13.58 6.06 -3.17
C ASP A 70 13.45 4.63 -2.59
N LYS A 71 14.43 3.75 -2.86
CA LYS A 71 14.52 2.41 -2.25
C LYS A 71 14.59 2.46 -0.72
N ALA A 72 15.32 3.41 -0.16
CA ALA A 72 15.36 3.61 1.30
C ALA A 72 14.01 4.09 1.83
N GLY A 73 13.31 4.97 1.10
CA GLY A 73 11.94 5.39 1.41
C GLY A 73 10.96 4.22 1.45
N ILE A 74 10.99 3.34 0.45
CA ILE A 74 10.18 2.12 0.41
C ILE A 74 10.46 1.24 1.63
N ARG A 75 11.73 0.95 1.93
CA ARG A 75 12.10 0.14 3.11
C ARG A 75 11.56 0.72 4.42
N ARG A 76 11.63 2.04 4.60
CA ARG A 76 11.08 2.71 5.79
C ARG A 76 9.56 2.56 5.88
N ALA A 77 8.85 2.69 4.75
CA ALA A 77 7.42 2.48 4.71
C ALA A 77 7.04 1.04 5.08
N GLU A 78 7.74 0.06 4.54
CA GLU A 78 7.51 -1.36 4.86
C GLU A 78 7.83 -1.70 6.31
N LEU A 79 8.92 -1.17 6.87
CA LEU A 79 9.23 -1.32 8.29
C LEU A 79 8.12 -0.76 9.19
N LYS A 80 7.57 0.41 8.84
CA LYS A 80 6.43 0.99 9.56
C LYS A 80 5.20 0.08 9.48
N ARG A 81 4.86 -0.46 8.31
CA ARG A 81 3.77 -1.43 8.16
C ARG A 81 3.98 -2.66 9.05
N ALA A 82 5.18 -3.25 9.03
CA ALA A 82 5.52 -4.41 9.83
C ALA A 82 5.39 -4.15 11.34
N SER A 83 5.83 -2.98 11.82
CA SER A 83 5.68 -2.60 13.23
C SER A 83 4.22 -2.48 13.68
N LEU A 84 3.33 -1.96 12.82
CA LEU A 84 1.90 -1.86 13.11
C LEU A 84 1.25 -3.24 13.21
N VAL A 85 1.62 -4.16 12.32
CA VAL A 85 1.14 -5.55 12.36
C VAL A 85 1.61 -6.26 13.63
N ALA A 86 2.89 -6.08 14.02
CA ALA A 86 3.43 -6.68 15.24
C ALA A 86 2.74 -6.13 16.51
N GLY A 87 2.51 -4.81 16.58
CA GLY A 87 1.78 -4.19 17.69
C GLY A 87 0.32 -4.67 17.80
N ASN A 88 -0.35 -4.90 16.68
CA ASN A 88 -1.74 -5.39 16.67
C ASN A 88 -1.85 -6.84 17.18
N LYS A 89 -0.89 -7.73 16.87
CA LYS A 89 -0.88 -9.11 17.41
C LYS A 89 -0.86 -9.12 18.93
N ASN A 90 0.03 -8.33 19.53
CA ASN A 90 0.17 -8.23 20.99
C ASN A 90 -1.10 -7.71 21.71
N HIS A 91 -2.01 -7.04 21.01
CA HIS A 91 -3.29 -6.58 21.55
C HIS A 91 -4.40 -7.63 21.44
N ILE A 92 -4.35 -8.50 20.41
CA ILE A 92 -5.33 -9.57 20.19
C ILE A 92 -5.05 -10.77 21.12
N ASP A 93 -3.78 -11.00 21.49
CA ASP A 93 -3.34 -12.14 22.28
C ASP A 93 -3.43 -11.93 23.83
N LYS A 94 -4.06 -10.85 24.29
CA LYS A 94 -4.36 -10.54 25.71
C LYS A 94 -5.87 -10.52 25.95
#